data_AF-X0VZQ8-F1
#
_entry.id   AF-X0VZQ8-F1
#
_cell.length_a   1.000
_cell.length_b   1.000
_cell.length_c   1.000
_cell.angle_alpha   90.00
_cell.angle_beta   90.00
_cell.angle_gamma   90.00
#
_symmetry.space_group_name_H-M   'P 1'
#
loop_
_entity.id
_entity.type
_entity.pdbx_description
1 polymer ?
#
loop_
_entity_poly.entity_id
_entity_poly.type
_entity_poly.pdbx_seq_one_letter_code
_entity_poly.pdbx_strand_id
1 'polypeptide(L)'
;VIFRATEQWFISVDKELPDVGKSLRDLALQSVKNVRWIPAWGQKRIAGMLESRPDWCISRQRSWGLSIPVFLNSEGHPLMTKESVLAVAEHIAERGSNSWFTDSPAEILGEDFELPKGFVLDELRKEENIFDVWFESGCSWYSVCVKEAGWSVPVDLYLEGSDQHRGWFQLSLLPGLGATGKAPFKSVLTHGFTVDEKGMKQSKSLGNYVNAQEEIAKYGSDILRLWVSSVNYQEDVRCNDEIIGRTQDAYRKIR
;
A
#
# COMPACT_ATOMS: atom_id res chain seq x y z
N VAL A 1 -16.61 -2.83 23.02
CA VAL A 1 -15.84 -3.67 22.08
C VAL A 1 -15.53 -4.99 22.77
N ILE A 2 -15.74 -6.13 22.12
CA ILE A 2 -15.37 -7.47 22.63
C ILE A 2 -14.31 -8.08 21.71
N PHE A 3 -13.45 -8.94 22.24
CA PHE A 3 -12.47 -9.70 21.46
C PHE A 3 -12.97 -11.12 21.24
N ARG A 4 -12.89 -11.62 20.00
CA ARG A 4 -13.25 -12.99 19.61
C ARG A 4 -12.28 -13.48 18.55
N ALA A 5 -11.87 -14.73 18.63
CA ALA A 5 -11.06 -15.38 17.60
C ALA A 5 -11.91 -15.68 16.35
N THR A 6 -11.36 -15.36 15.18
CA THR A 6 -11.92 -15.66 13.86
C THR A 6 -10.80 -16.13 12.94
N GLU A 7 -11.15 -16.94 11.95
CA GLU A 7 -10.21 -17.37 10.91
C GLU A 7 -9.87 -16.17 10.01
N GLN A 8 -8.59 -16.03 9.66
CA GLN A 8 -8.07 -14.92 8.86
C GLN A 8 -6.84 -15.39 8.07
N TRP A 9 -6.57 -14.69 6.96
CA TRP A 9 -5.40 -14.88 6.12
C TRP A 9 -4.25 -13.99 6.59
N PHE A 10 -3.07 -14.59 6.72
CA PHE A 10 -1.87 -13.89 7.16
C PHE A 10 -0.71 -14.10 6.17
N ILE A 11 0.07 -13.04 5.96
CA ILE A 11 1.43 -13.16 5.44
C ILE A 11 2.34 -13.34 6.64
N SER A 12 3.06 -14.47 6.68
CA SER A 12 4.04 -14.70 7.74
C SER A 12 5.26 -13.80 7.55
N VAL A 13 5.62 -13.09 8.61
CA VAL A 13 6.74 -12.15 8.63
C VAL A 13 8.02 -12.85 9.10
N ASP A 14 7.89 -13.78 10.05
CA ASP A 14 9.00 -14.48 10.70
C ASP A 14 9.29 -15.87 10.15
N LYS A 15 8.35 -16.48 9.41
CA LYS A 15 8.61 -17.78 8.79
C LYS A 15 9.61 -17.63 7.65
N GLU A 16 10.59 -18.53 7.62
CA GLU A 16 11.53 -18.61 6.50
C GLU A 16 10.79 -18.88 5.19
N LEU A 17 11.13 -18.08 4.18
CA LEU A 17 10.64 -18.28 2.83
C LEU A 17 11.34 -19.51 2.23
N PRO A 18 10.60 -20.43 1.57
CA PRO A 18 11.18 -21.52 0.80
C PRO A 18 12.24 -21.01 -0.18
N ASP A 19 13.34 -21.75 -0.35
CA ASP A 19 14.43 -21.47 -1.28
C ASP A 19 15.26 -20.20 -1.03
N VAL A 20 14.90 -19.37 -0.05
CA VAL A 20 15.65 -18.16 0.34
C VAL A 20 16.42 -18.36 1.65
N GLY A 21 15.88 -19.17 2.57
CA GLY A 21 16.48 -19.42 3.89
C GLY A 21 16.50 -18.18 4.80
N LYS A 22 15.59 -17.24 4.56
CA LYS A 22 15.42 -16.01 5.35
C LYS A 22 13.93 -15.71 5.50
N SER A 23 13.57 -15.09 6.63
CA SER A 23 12.22 -14.57 6.82
C SER A 23 12.00 -13.28 6.03
N LEU A 24 10.74 -12.87 5.86
CA LEU A 24 10.43 -11.59 5.25
C LEU A 24 10.96 -10.41 6.10
N ARG A 25 10.99 -10.57 7.43
CA ARG A 25 11.64 -9.61 8.34
C ARG A 25 13.12 -9.46 8.05
N ASP A 26 13.85 -10.55 7.88
CA ASP A 26 15.29 -10.53 7.61
C ASP A 26 15.58 -9.82 6.29
N LEU A 27 14.81 -10.16 5.24
CA LEU A 27 14.91 -9.50 3.94
C LEU A 27 14.64 -8.00 4.06
N ALA A 28 13.61 -7.61 4.82
CA ALA A 28 13.26 -6.21 5.01
C ALA A 28 14.35 -5.43 5.76
N LEU A 29 14.85 -5.96 6.88
CA LEU A 29 15.90 -5.35 7.67
C LEU A 29 17.24 -5.25 6.92
N GLN A 30 17.54 -6.23 6.05
CA GLN A 30 18.69 -6.16 5.16
C GLN A 30 18.48 -5.09 4.08
N SER A 31 17.31 -5.07 3.43
CA SER A 31 17.00 -4.18 2.32
C SER A 31 16.96 -2.71 2.74
N VAL A 32 16.42 -2.40 3.92
CA VAL A 32 16.34 -1.03 4.48
C VAL A 32 17.72 -0.37 4.58
N LYS A 33 18.80 -1.13 4.75
CA LYS A 33 20.18 -0.60 4.79
C LYS A 33 20.69 -0.13 3.43
N ASN A 34 20.10 -0.63 2.33
CA ASN A 34 20.50 -0.32 0.96
C ASN A 34 19.63 0.77 0.33
N VAL A 35 18.57 1.21 1.02
CA VAL A 35 17.69 2.30 0.59
C VAL A 35 18.24 3.63 1.10
N ARG A 36 18.21 4.67 0.27
CA ARG A 36 18.53 6.04 0.70
C ARG A 36 17.32 6.67 1.40
N TRP A 37 17.46 7.00 2.68
CA TRP A 37 16.40 7.64 3.49
C TRP A 37 16.59 9.15 3.60
N ILE A 38 15.53 9.90 3.33
CA ILE A 38 15.52 11.36 3.37
C ILE A 38 14.32 11.79 4.23
N PRO A 39 14.53 12.22 5.48
CA PRO A 39 15.81 12.36 6.17
C PRO A 39 16.39 11.00 6.64
N ALA A 40 17.68 10.99 6.99
CA ALA A 40 18.39 9.77 7.37
C ALA A 40 17.80 9.04 8.60
N TRP A 41 17.11 9.75 9.50
CA TRP A 41 16.43 9.14 10.64
C TRP A 41 15.30 8.17 10.23
N GLY A 42 14.74 8.32 9.03
CA GLY A 42 13.66 7.48 8.50
C GLY A 42 14.03 5.99 8.47
N GLN A 43 15.32 5.69 8.25
CA GLN A 43 15.86 4.33 8.29
C GLN A 43 15.64 3.66 9.65
N LYS A 44 16.00 4.35 10.74
CA LYS A 44 15.82 3.81 12.10
C LYS A 44 14.34 3.64 12.45
N ARG A 45 13.50 4.58 12.00
CA ARG A 45 12.05 4.53 12.23
C ARG A 45 11.41 3.31 11.59
N ILE A 46 11.67 3.05 10.31
CA ILE A 46 11.10 1.88 9.63
C ILE A 46 11.71 0.57 10.15
N ALA A 47 13.02 0.55 10.45
CA ALA A 47 13.69 -0.63 11.00
C ALA A 47 13.07 -1.06 12.33
N GLY A 48 12.87 -0.13 13.28
CA GLY A 48 12.23 -0.45 14.56
C GLY A 48 10.78 -0.93 14.42
N MET A 49 10.04 -0.41 13.42
CA MET A 49 8.71 -0.92 13.10
C MET A 49 8.78 -2.35 12.52
N LEU A 50 9.75 -2.63 11.66
CA LEU A 50 9.96 -3.94 11.08
C LEU A 50 10.48 -4.95 12.10
N GLU A 51 11.25 -4.56 13.12
CA GLU A 51 11.76 -5.43 14.19
C GLU A 51 10.64 -5.95 15.11
N SER A 52 9.57 -5.17 15.28
CA SER A 52 8.45 -5.50 16.19
C SER A 52 7.15 -5.86 15.46
N ARG A 53 7.17 -5.89 14.12
CA ARG A 53 6.01 -6.21 13.28
C ARG A 53 5.50 -7.64 13.56
N PRO A 54 4.20 -7.86 13.82
CA PRO A 54 3.60 -9.19 13.84
C PRO A 54 3.27 -9.68 12.41
N ASP A 55 2.88 -10.94 12.28
CA ASP A 55 2.32 -11.47 11.03
C ASP A 55 1.21 -10.56 10.49
N TRP A 56 1.20 -10.36 9.18
CA TRP A 56 0.34 -9.39 8.54
C TRP A 56 -1.00 -10.03 8.19
N CYS A 57 -2.04 -9.72 8.97
CA CYS A 57 -3.41 -10.07 8.63
C CYS A 57 -3.87 -9.29 7.39
N ILE A 58 -4.02 -9.99 6.26
CA ILE A 58 -4.39 -9.41 4.96
C ILE A 58 -5.87 -9.55 4.62
N SER A 59 -6.64 -10.34 5.35
CA SER A 59 -8.08 -10.52 5.07
C SER A 59 -8.95 -9.49 5.78
N ARG A 60 -10.02 -9.05 5.12
CA ARG A 60 -11.08 -8.20 5.70
C ARG A 60 -12.46 -8.75 5.31
N GLN A 61 -13.36 -8.81 6.28
CA GLN A 61 -14.77 -9.19 6.08
C GLN A 61 -15.57 -7.97 5.60
N ARG A 62 -15.35 -7.57 4.35
CA ARG A 62 -15.95 -6.39 3.71
C ARG A 62 -16.25 -6.72 2.26
N SER A 63 -17.21 -5.99 1.67
CA SER A 63 -17.64 -6.22 0.29
C SER A 63 -16.94 -5.33 -0.75
N TRP A 64 -16.14 -4.34 -0.32
CA TRP A 64 -15.47 -3.40 -1.22
C TRP A 64 -13.95 -3.55 -1.14
N GLY A 65 -13.39 -4.21 -2.15
CA GLY A 65 -11.96 -4.41 -2.39
C GLY A 65 -11.72 -5.65 -3.23
N LEU A 66 -10.46 -6.03 -3.44
CA LEU A 66 -10.11 -7.21 -4.24
C LEU A 66 -10.27 -8.48 -3.40
N SER A 67 -10.99 -9.48 -3.91
CA SER A 67 -11.13 -10.78 -3.24
C SER A 67 -9.80 -11.53 -3.14
N ILE A 68 -9.61 -12.26 -2.05
CA ILE A 68 -8.48 -13.20 -1.92
C ILE A 68 -8.75 -14.36 -2.88
N PRO A 69 -7.84 -14.66 -3.86
CA PRO A 69 -8.10 -15.59 -4.95
C PRO A 69 -7.92 -17.05 -4.50
N VAL A 70 -8.76 -17.47 -3.56
CA VAL A 70 -8.75 -18.80 -2.94
C VAL A 70 -10.12 -19.44 -3.10
N PHE A 71 -10.13 -20.72 -3.47
CA PHE A 71 -11.32 -21.55 -3.38
C PHE A 71 -11.22 -22.46 -2.15
N LEU A 72 -12.34 -22.84 -1.57
CA LEU A 72 -12.46 -23.77 -0.46
C LEU A 72 -13.24 -24.99 -0.94
N ASN A 73 -12.81 -26.19 -0.57
CA ASN A 73 -13.61 -27.39 -0.80
C ASN A 73 -14.76 -27.52 0.22
N SER A 74 -15.55 -28.59 0.13
CA SER A 74 -16.66 -28.89 1.04
C SER A 74 -16.25 -29.07 2.51
N GLU A 75 -14.98 -29.38 2.78
CA GLU A 75 -14.40 -29.51 4.12
C GLU A 75 -13.75 -28.21 4.64
N GLY A 76 -13.70 -27.15 3.81
CA GLY A 76 -13.04 -25.87 4.15
C GLY A 76 -11.54 -25.84 3.89
N HIS A 77 -10.97 -26.83 3.19
CA HIS A 77 -9.56 -26.81 2.80
C HIS A 77 -9.32 -25.85 1.62
N PRO A 78 -8.25 -25.03 1.66
CA PRO A 78 -7.99 -24.03 0.62
C PRO A 78 -7.28 -24.61 -0.62
N LEU A 79 -7.82 -24.30 -1.79
CA LEU A 79 -7.16 -24.41 -3.09
C LEU A 79 -6.47 -23.07 -3.40
N MET A 80 -5.15 -23.05 -3.22
CA MET A 80 -4.30 -21.88 -3.48
C MET A 80 -2.99 -22.34 -4.12
N THR A 81 -3.09 -22.89 -5.33
CA THR A 81 -1.91 -23.25 -6.14
C THR A 81 -1.49 -22.06 -7.00
N LYS A 82 -0.30 -22.12 -7.57
CA LYS A 82 0.16 -21.10 -8.52
C LYS A 82 -0.81 -21.03 -9.71
N GLU A 83 -1.21 -22.19 -10.22
CA GLU A 83 -2.08 -22.34 -11.38
C GLU A 83 -3.48 -21.79 -11.09
N SER A 84 -4.04 -22.08 -9.90
CA SER A 84 -5.37 -21.58 -9.53
C SER A 84 -5.35 -20.06 -9.38
N VAL A 85 -4.33 -19.50 -8.72
CA VAL A 85 -4.21 -18.05 -8.54
C VAL A 85 -3.99 -17.33 -9.88
N LEU A 86 -3.22 -17.92 -10.80
CA LEU A 86 -3.01 -17.34 -12.14
C LEU A 86 -4.28 -17.37 -12.99
N ALA A 87 -5.05 -18.47 -12.96
CA ALA A 87 -6.34 -18.55 -13.66
C ALA A 87 -7.31 -17.46 -13.16
N VAL A 88 -7.39 -17.26 -11.84
CA VAL A 88 -8.20 -16.16 -11.26
C VAL A 88 -7.70 -14.80 -11.72
N ALA A 89 -6.38 -14.57 -11.74
CA ALA A 89 -5.81 -13.30 -12.15
C ALA A 89 -6.10 -12.99 -13.63
N GLU A 90 -6.04 -13.99 -14.51
CA GLU A 90 -6.37 -13.87 -15.93
C GLU A 90 -7.86 -13.56 -16.11
N HIS A 91 -8.74 -14.31 -15.45
CA HIS A 91 -10.19 -14.07 -15.48
C HIS A 91 -10.56 -12.67 -15.01
N ILE A 92 -9.97 -12.21 -13.90
CA ILE A 92 -10.18 -10.85 -13.37
C ILE A 92 -9.63 -9.79 -14.32
N ALA A 93 -8.51 -10.04 -15.01
CA ALA A 93 -7.96 -9.10 -15.99
C ALA A 93 -8.91 -8.88 -17.18
N GLU A 94 -9.63 -9.93 -17.59
CA GLU A 94 -10.58 -9.88 -18.71
C GLU A 94 -11.95 -9.34 -18.31
N ARG A 95 -12.49 -9.78 -17.17
CA ARG A 95 -13.89 -9.54 -16.77
C ARG A 95 -14.04 -8.54 -15.62
N GLY A 96 -12.93 -8.05 -15.08
CA GLY A 96 -12.88 -7.19 -13.90
C GLY A 96 -13.12 -7.94 -12.59
N SER A 97 -12.78 -7.33 -11.46
CA SER A 97 -12.85 -7.97 -10.13
C SER A 97 -14.26 -8.37 -9.70
N ASN A 98 -15.30 -7.71 -10.21
CA ASN A 98 -16.70 -8.06 -9.93
C ASN A 98 -17.06 -9.48 -10.39
N SER A 99 -16.35 -10.02 -11.38
CA SER A 99 -16.52 -11.40 -11.85
C SER A 99 -16.35 -12.43 -10.72
N TRP A 100 -15.52 -12.14 -9.71
CA TRP A 100 -15.38 -13.01 -8.54
C TRP A 100 -16.69 -13.20 -7.78
N PHE A 101 -17.63 -12.27 -7.84
CA PHE A 101 -18.92 -12.39 -7.15
C PHE A 101 -19.99 -13.03 -8.03
N THR A 102 -19.92 -12.84 -9.35
CA THR A 102 -20.96 -13.29 -10.29
C THR A 102 -20.68 -14.65 -10.91
N ASP A 103 -19.42 -14.97 -11.18
CA ASP A 103 -19.06 -16.12 -12.01
C ASP A 103 -18.73 -17.34 -11.14
N SER A 104 -19.03 -18.52 -11.63
CA SER A 104 -18.80 -19.80 -10.93
C SER A 104 -17.31 -20.19 -10.90
N PRO A 105 -16.89 -21.08 -9.97
CA PRO A 105 -15.54 -21.65 -10.01
C PRO A 105 -15.18 -22.29 -11.36
N ALA A 106 -16.12 -22.96 -12.01
CA ALA A 106 -15.93 -23.54 -13.34
C ALA A 106 -15.69 -22.48 -14.43
N GLU A 107 -16.41 -21.35 -14.39
CA GLU A 107 -16.16 -20.23 -15.30
C GLU A 107 -14.81 -19.55 -15.07
N ILE A 108 -14.32 -19.52 -13.82
CA ILE A 108 -13.07 -18.86 -13.45
C ILE A 108 -11.84 -19.75 -13.70
N LEU A 109 -11.93 -21.04 -13.35
CA LEU A 109 -10.82 -21.99 -13.47
C LEU A 109 -10.79 -22.67 -14.85
N GLY A 110 -11.95 -22.79 -15.50
CA GLY A 110 -12.16 -23.64 -16.67
C GLY A 110 -12.61 -25.06 -16.28
N GLU A 111 -13.44 -25.66 -17.13
CA GLU A 111 -13.98 -27.02 -16.93
C GLU A 111 -12.89 -28.11 -16.86
N ASP A 112 -11.80 -27.91 -17.61
CA ASP A 112 -10.69 -28.85 -17.70
C ASP A 112 -9.55 -28.57 -16.69
N PHE A 113 -9.79 -27.72 -15.68
CA PHE A 113 -8.76 -27.36 -14.70
C PHE A 113 -8.33 -28.58 -13.87
N GLU A 114 -7.02 -28.88 -13.86
CA GLU A 114 -6.48 -29.99 -13.08
C GLU A 114 -6.52 -29.70 -11.58
N LEU A 115 -7.44 -30.38 -10.88
CA LEU A 115 -7.60 -30.22 -9.44
C LEU A 115 -6.71 -31.18 -8.63
N PRO A 116 -6.11 -30.71 -7.52
CA PRO A 116 -5.45 -31.59 -6.57
C PRO A 116 -6.42 -32.61 -5.96
N LYS A 117 -5.90 -33.72 -5.44
CA LYS A 117 -6.70 -34.71 -4.72
C LYS A 117 -7.47 -34.08 -3.56
N GLY A 118 -8.77 -34.38 -3.45
CA GLY A 118 -9.66 -33.83 -2.42
C GLY A 118 -10.40 -32.55 -2.82
N PHE A 119 -10.25 -32.12 -4.07
CA PHE A 119 -11.00 -31.02 -4.66
C PHE A 119 -11.85 -31.53 -5.83
N VAL A 120 -13.09 -31.03 -5.90
CA VAL A 120 -14.05 -31.30 -6.97
C VAL A 120 -14.61 -29.94 -7.40
N LEU A 121 -14.61 -29.66 -8.71
CA LEU A 121 -14.90 -28.32 -9.25
C LEU A 121 -16.26 -27.79 -8.80
N ASP A 122 -17.29 -28.63 -8.88
CA ASP A 122 -18.67 -28.31 -8.47
C ASP A 122 -18.87 -28.12 -6.96
N GLU A 123 -17.90 -28.57 -6.14
CA GLU A 123 -17.93 -28.40 -4.69
C GLU A 123 -17.15 -27.18 -4.21
N LEU A 124 -16.43 -26.50 -5.11
CA LEU A 124 -15.63 -25.34 -4.76
C LEU A 124 -16.50 -24.17 -4.36
N ARG A 125 -16.10 -23.49 -3.29
CA ARG A 125 -16.66 -22.22 -2.83
C ARG A 125 -15.59 -21.16 -2.92
N LYS A 126 -15.96 -19.95 -3.34
CA LYS A 126 -15.03 -18.82 -3.38
C LYS A 126 -14.83 -18.28 -1.98
N GLU A 127 -13.60 -17.90 -1.64
CA GLU A 127 -13.32 -17.09 -0.46
C GLU A 127 -14.07 -15.75 -0.54
N GLU A 128 -14.67 -15.34 0.57
CA GLU A 128 -15.50 -14.12 0.67
C GLU A 128 -14.70 -12.94 1.24
N ASN A 129 -13.59 -13.23 1.91
CA ASN A 129 -12.69 -12.19 2.41
C ASN A 129 -12.00 -11.46 1.25
N ILE A 130 -11.91 -10.14 1.40
CA ILE A 130 -11.10 -9.29 0.52
C ILE A 130 -9.72 -9.04 1.13
N PHE A 131 -8.78 -8.63 0.29
CA PHE A 131 -7.52 -8.09 0.74
C PHE A 131 -7.72 -6.80 1.53
N ASP A 132 -6.77 -6.52 2.42
CA ASP A 132 -6.66 -5.21 3.00
C ASP A 132 -6.11 -4.21 1.99
N VAL A 133 -6.58 -2.97 2.11
CA VAL A 133 -6.23 -1.88 1.19
C VAL A 133 -4.74 -1.55 1.17
N TRP A 134 -3.99 -1.96 2.20
CA TRP A 134 -2.54 -1.77 2.23
C TRP A 134 -1.80 -2.82 1.40
N PHE A 135 -2.35 -4.02 1.27
CA PHE A 135 -1.84 -5.02 0.34
C PHE A 135 -2.06 -4.55 -1.10
N GLU A 136 -3.25 -4.05 -1.41
CA GLU A 136 -3.55 -3.49 -2.73
C GLU A 136 -2.63 -2.32 -3.09
N SER A 137 -2.56 -1.28 -2.25
CA SER A 137 -1.66 -0.14 -2.48
C SER A 137 -0.18 -0.55 -2.44
N GLY A 138 0.18 -1.52 -1.61
CA GLY A 138 1.52 -2.10 -1.52
C GLY A 138 1.97 -2.80 -2.80
N CYS A 139 1.04 -3.26 -3.63
CA CYS A 139 1.34 -3.89 -4.93
C CYS A 139 1.46 -2.89 -6.09
N SER A 140 1.32 -1.58 -5.84
CA SER A 140 1.44 -0.52 -6.87
C SER A 140 2.80 -0.49 -7.58
N TRP A 141 3.87 -0.96 -6.94
CA TRP A 141 5.17 -1.11 -7.62
C TRP A 141 5.08 -2.07 -8.81
N TYR A 142 4.20 -3.07 -8.75
CA TYR A 142 3.98 -4.01 -9.85
C TYR A 142 2.86 -3.55 -10.77
N SER A 143 1.66 -3.33 -10.20
CA SER A 143 0.47 -3.03 -11.00
C SER A 143 0.58 -1.72 -11.76
N VAL A 144 1.18 -0.69 -11.15
CA VAL A 144 1.36 0.62 -11.79
C VAL A 144 2.73 0.73 -12.44
N CYS A 145 3.82 0.56 -11.68
CA CYS A 145 5.14 0.87 -12.22
C CYS A 145 5.55 -0.15 -13.30
N VAL A 146 5.44 -1.45 -13.03
CA VAL A 146 5.88 -2.48 -13.99
C VAL A 146 4.85 -2.70 -15.10
N LYS A 147 3.59 -2.99 -14.74
CA LYS A 147 2.56 -3.43 -15.70
C LYS A 147 2.01 -2.29 -16.55
N GLU A 148 1.58 -1.19 -15.94
CA GLU A 148 0.97 -0.07 -16.66
C GLU A 148 2.02 0.86 -17.28
N ALA A 149 3.03 1.27 -16.50
CA ALA A 149 4.00 2.27 -16.93
C ALA A 149 5.24 1.69 -17.63
N GLY A 150 5.47 0.37 -17.56
CA GLY A 150 6.65 -0.28 -18.15
C GLY A 150 7.98 0.10 -17.48
N TRP A 151 7.94 0.61 -16.25
CA TRP A 151 9.12 1.04 -15.51
C TRP A 151 9.87 -0.15 -14.89
N SER A 152 11.18 0.00 -14.80
CA SER A 152 12.00 -0.91 -14.00
C SER A 152 11.82 -0.62 -12.51
N VAL A 153 11.69 -1.68 -11.71
CA VAL A 153 11.82 -1.61 -10.25
C VAL A 153 13.20 -2.10 -9.81
N PRO A 154 13.85 -1.45 -8.82
CA PRO A 154 13.34 -0.36 -7.98
C PRO A 154 13.21 0.99 -8.71
N VAL A 155 12.13 1.73 -8.42
CA VAL A 155 11.98 3.13 -8.86
C VAL A 155 12.90 4.05 -8.06
N ASP A 156 13.18 5.25 -8.56
CA ASP A 156 14.16 6.13 -7.93
C ASP A 156 13.70 6.69 -6.57
N LEU A 157 12.42 7.05 -6.44
CA LEU A 157 11.91 7.73 -5.26
C LEU A 157 10.47 7.33 -4.92
N TYR A 158 10.25 6.97 -3.66
CA TYR A 158 8.95 7.06 -3.00
C TYR A 158 8.90 8.32 -2.13
N LEU A 159 7.81 9.09 -2.19
CA LEU A 159 7.66 10.34 -1.45
C LEU A 159 6.26 10.41 -0.83
N GLU A 160 6.18 10.38 0.50
CA GLU A 160 4.90 10.50 1.22
C GLU A 160 5.08 11.04 2.64
N GLY A 161 3.96 11.32 3.32
CA GLY A 161 3.91 11.75 4.72
C GLY A 161 4.55 10.76 5.70
N SER A 162 4.95 11.28 6.87
CA SER A 162 5.70 10.51 7.87
C SER A 162 4.95 9.31 8.48
N ASP A 163 3.63 9.27 8.36
CA ASP A 163 2.79 8.13 8.70
C ASP A 163 3.03 6.89 7.81
N GLN A 164 3.53 7.09 6.58
CA GLN A 164 3.73 6.00 5.63
C GLN A 164 4.89 5.04 5.98
N HIS A 165 5.71 5.35 7.00
CA HIS A 165 6.64 4.37 7.57
C HIS A 165 5.93 3.13 8.13
N ARG A 166 4.71 3.31 8.65
CA ARG A 166 3.85 2.21 9.12
C ARG A 166 2.90 1.72 8.02
N GLY A 167 2.56 2.60 7.09
CA GLY A 167 1.70 2.33 5.94
C GLY A 167 2.52 1.96 4.70
N TRP A 168 2.33 2.74 3.64
CA TRP A 168 2.67 2.39 2.27
C TRP A 168 4.15 2.07 2.03
N PHE A 169 5.11 2.72 2.69
CA PHE A 169 6.53 2.39 2.50
C PHE A 169 6.84 0.96 2.92
N GLN A 170 6.37 0.57 4.11
CA GLN A 170 6.58 -0.77 4.65
C GLN A 170 5.75 -1.80 3.90
N LEU A 171 4.51 -1.45 3.58
CA LEU A 171 3.54 -2.35 2.97
C LEU A 171 3.71 -2.47 1.45
N SER A 172 4.56 -1.63 0.83
CA SER A 172 5.12 -1.87 -0.50
C SER A 172 6.43 -2.68 -0.44
N LEU A 173 7.25 -2.44 0.58
CA LEU A 173 8.51 -3.16 0.77
C LEU A 173 8.28 -4.68 0.94
N LEU A 174 7.31 -5.08 1.77
CA LEU A 174 7.05 -6.49 2.08
C LEU A 174 6.59 -7.30 0.85
N PRO A 175 5.57 -6.88 0.07
CA PRO A 175 5.21 -7.58 -1.16
C PRO A 175 6.33 -7.55 -2.21
N GLY A 176 7.05 -6.42 -2.35
CA GLY A 176 8.19 -6.31 -3.27
C GLY A 176 9.29 -7.33 -2.97
N LEU A 177 9.66 -7.46 -1.70
CA LEU A 177 10.64 -8.46 -1.25
C LEU A 177 10.11 -9.89 -1.38
N GLY A 178 8.85 -10.13 -1.00
CA GLY A 178 8.25 -11.46 -1.11
C GLY A 178 8.16 -11.95 -2.55
N ALA A 179 7.87 -11.06 -3.51
CA ALA A 179 7.72 -11.42 -4.92
C ALA A 179 9.05 -11.41 -5.70
N THR A 180 10.00 -10.53 -5.36
CA THR A 180 11.20 -10.29 -6.20
C THR A 180 12.53 -10.35 -5.46
N GLY A 181 12.50 -10.45 -4.12
CA GLY A 181 13.70 -10.33 -3.28
C GLY A 181 14.32 -8.93 -3.23
N LYS A 182 13.69 -7.92 -3.84
CA LYS A 182 14.22 -6.54 -3.93
C LYS A 182 13.21 -5.53 -3.39
N ALA A 183 13.70 -4.44 -2.79
CA ALA A 183 12.85 -3.30 -2.48
C ALA A 183 12.30 -2.68 -3.79
N PRO A 184 11.08 -2.12 -3.76
CA PRO A 184 10.51 -1.48 -4.94
C PRO A 184 11.05 -0.06 -5.19
N PHE A 185 11.87 0.49 -4.30
CA PHE A 185 12.40 1.85 -4.37
C PHE A 185 13.90 1.90 -4.01
N LYS A 186 14.62 2.85 -4.62
CA LYS A 186 16.03 3.17 -4.30
C LYS A 186 16.14 4.19 -3.18
N SER A 187 15.21 5.13 -3.12
CA SER A 187 15.16 6.16 -2.08
C SER A 187 13.74 6.43 -1.58
N VAL A 188 13.65 6.84 -0.33
CA VAL A 188 12.40 7.25 0.32
C VAL A 188 12.59 8.65 0.88
N LEU A 189 11.75 9.58 0.44
CA LEU A 189 11.60 10.90 1.05
C LEU A 189 10.33 10.93 1.89
N THR A 190 10.43 11.47 3.08
CA THR A 190 9.29 11.66 3.95
C THR A 190 9.18 13.10 4.44
N HIS A 191 7.95 13.60 4.54
CA HIS A 191 7.65 14.94 5.01
C HIS A 191 6.69 14.92 6.20
N GLY A 192 6.68 16.02 6.96
CA GLY A 192 5.71 16.26 8.03
C GLY A 192 4.30 16.50 7.50
N PHE A 193 3.36 16.64 8.42
CA PHE A 193 1.96 16.96 8.12
C PHE A 193 1.76 18.46 7.99
N THR A 194 0.72 18.86 7.26
CA THR A 194 0.20 20.22 7.40
C THR A 194 -0.62 20.32 8.69
N VAL A 195 -0.31 21.34 9.49
CA VAL A 195 -0.95 21.63 10.78
C VAL A 195 -1.45 23.06 10.79
N ASP A 196 -2.39 23.36 11.67
CA ASP A 196 -2.83 24.74 11.86
C ASP A 196 -1.76 25.59 12.57
N GLU A 197 -2.09 26.86 12.80
CA GLU A 197 -1.20 27.83 13.46
C GLU A 197 -0.77 27.41 14.88
N LYS A 198 -1.55 26.55 15.56
CA LYS A 198 -1.32 26.02 16.90
C LYS A 198 -0.60 24.67 16.88
N GLY A 199 -0.29 24.14 15.70
CA GLY A 199 0.31 22.82 15.52
C GLY A 199 -0.69 21.67 15.62
N MET A 200 -2.00 21.95 15.57
CA MET A 200 -3.03 20.92 15.62
C MET A 200 -3.33 20.37 14.23
N LYS A 201 -3.70 19.09 14.17
CA LYS A 201 -4.13 18.45 12.94
C LYS A 201 -5.31 19.21 12.32
N GLN A 202 -5.22 19.50 11.03
CA GLN A 202 -6.29 20.14 10.29
C GLN A 202 -7.46 19.17 10.07
N SER A 203 -8.69 19.65 10.26
CA SER A 203 -9.89 18.89 9.92
C SER A 203 -11.04 19.82 9.53
N LYS A 204 -11.89 19.36 8.60
CA LYS A 204 -13.06 20.13 8.15
C LYS A 204 -14.01 20.48 9.30
N SER A 205 -14.19 19.56 10.26
CA SER A 205 -15.06 19.76 11.41
C SER A 205 -14.56 20.81 12.40
N LEU A 206 -13.24 21.04 12.47
CA LEU A 206 -12.63 22.04 13.34
C LEU A 206 -12.53 23.43 12.67
N GLY A 207 -12.89 23.53 11.38
CA GLY A 207 -12.82 24.78 10.62
C GLY A 207 -11.40 25.30 10.35
N ASN A 208 -10.36 24.56 10.75
CA ASN A 208 -8.94 24.90 10.57
C ASN A 208 -8.33 24.27 9.30
N TYR A 209 -9.18 23.75 8.41
CA TYR A 209 -8.78 23.09 7.17
C TYR A 209 -8.49 24.12 6.07
N VAL A 210 -7.34 23.98 5.42
CA VAL A 210 -6.98 24.74 4.22
C VAL A 210 -7.27 23.89 2.99
N ASN A 211 -8.09 24.40 2.08
CA ASN A 211 -8.42 23.75 0.81
C ASN A 211 -7.48 24.25 -0.30
N ALA A 212 -6.63 23.37 -0.82
CA ALA A 212 -5.68 23.73 -1.88
C ALA A 212 -6.34 24.37 -3.12
N GLN A 213 -7.55 23.94 -3.50
CA GLN A 213 -8.25 24.50 -4.67
C GLN A 213 -8.73 25.94 -4.42
N GLU A 214 -9.18 26.24 -3.19
CA GLU A 214 -9.57 27.59 -2.80
C GLU A 214 -8.35 28.52 -2.77
N GLU A 215 -7.22 28.05 -2.23
CA GLU A 215 -5.97 28.83 -2.20
C GLU A 215 -5.42 29.08 -3.60
N ILE A 216 -5.50 28.11 -4.51
CA ILE A 216 -5.14 28.30 -5.93
C ILE A 216 -6.06 29.33 -6.58
N ALA A 217 -7.37 29.29 -6.33
CA ALA A 217 -8.31 30.26 -6.89
C ALA A 217 -8.07 31.69 -6.37
N LYS A 218 -7.68 31.85 -5.10
CA LYS A 218 -7.39 33.15 -4.47
C LYS A 218 -6.04 33.71 -4.89
N TYR A 219 -4.98 32.92 -4.77
CA TYR A 219 -3.60 33.39 -4.84
C TYR A 219 -2.85 32.94 -6.10
N GLY A 220 -3.33 31.90 -6.78
CA GLY A 220 -2.67 31.27 -7.93
C GLY A 220 -1.76 30.11 -7.54
N SER A 221 -1.59 29.15 -8.45
CA SER A 221 -0.80 27.94 -8.21
C SER A 221 0.66 28.21 -7.88
N ASP A 222 1.26 29.24 -8.49
CA ASP A 222 2.67 29.56 -8.28
C ASP A 222 2.94 30.08 -6.86
N ILE A 223 1.97 30.79 -6.25
CA ILE A 223 2.08 31.22 -4.86
C ILE A 223 2.06 30.02 -3.93
N LEU A 224 1.14 29.08 -4.14
CA LEU A 224 1.08 27.86 -3.34
C LEU A 224 2.36 27.01 -3.51
N ARG A 225 2.88 26.88 -4.73
CA ARG A 225 4.14 26.17 -5.00
C ARG A 225 5.34 26.85 -4.37
N LEU A 226 5.41 28.18 -4.43
CA LEU A 226 6.48 28.94 -3.79
C LEU A 226 6.43 28.77 -2.27
N TRP A 227 5.24 28.77 -1.68
CA TRP A 227 5.05 28.49 -0.25
C TRP A 227 5.57 27.08 0.09
N VAL A 228 5.15 26.04 -0.63
CA VAL A 228 5.65 24.66 -0.45
C VAL A 228 7.18 24.58 -0.57
N SER A 229 7.80 25.32 -1.50
CA SER A 229 9.26 25.32 -1.65
C SER A 229 10.01 26.04 -0.52
N SER A 230 9.31 26.91 0.22
CA SER A 230 9.89 27.73 1.29
C SER A 230 9.88 27.07 2.67
N VAL A 231 9.09 26.00 2.84
CA VAL A 231 8.90 25.35 4.14
C VAL A 231 9.93 24.25 4.40
N ASN A 232 10.31 24.07 5.66
CA ASN A 232 11.08 22.90 6.08
C ASN A 232 10.16 21.67 6.13
N TYR A 233 10.08 20.93 5.01
CA TYR A 233 9.20 19.76 4.89
C TYR A 233 9.54 18.63 5.87
N GLN A 234 10.72 18.63 6.50
CA GLN A 234 11.10 17.56 7.44
C GLN A 234 10.33 17.63 8.77
N GLU A 235 9.70 18.77 9.04
CA GLU A 235 8.86 19.03 10.21
C GLU A 235 7.40 19.20 9.80
N ASP A 236 6.50 19.19 10.78
CA ASP A 236 5.11 19.57 10.52
C ASP A 236 5.05 21.05 10.11
N VAL A 237 4.30 21.32 9.05
CA VAL A 237 4.26 22.61 8.36
C VAL A 237 3.00 23.35 8.75
N ARG A 238 3.15 24.54 9.34
CA ARG A 238 2.01 25.43 9.62
C ARG A 238 1.41 25.94 8.32
N CYS A 239 0.12 25.70 8.14
CA CYS A 239 -0.63 25.98 6.92
C CYS A 239 -1.92 26.73 7.26
N ASN A 240 -1.99 27.99 6.86
CA ASN A 240 -3.21 28.80 6.89
C ASN A 240 -3.20 29.80 5.71
N ASP A 241 -4.37 30.37 5.40
CA ASP A 241 -4.57 31.32 4.30
C ASP A 241 -3.60 32.52 4.41
N GLU A 242 -3.39 33.05 5.62
CA GLU A 242 -2.51 34.20 5.84
C GLU A 242 -1.04 33.91 5.49
N ILE A 243 -0.51 32.74 5.91
CA ILE A 243 0.87 32.33 5.61
C ILE A 243 1.05 32.13 4.10
N ILE A 244 0.08 31.52 3.42
CA ILE A 244 0.11 31.34 1.97
C ILE A 244 0.06 32.70 1.26
N GLY A 245 -0.87 33.57 1.66
CA GLY A 245 -1.03 34.91 1.10
C GLY A 245 0.21 35.80 1.25
N ARG A 246 0.92 35.73 2.38
CA ARG A 246 2.21 36.45 2.59
C ARG A 246 3.28 36.09 1.55
N THR A 247 3.17 34.92 0.91
CA THR A 247 4.11 34.49 -0.14
C THR A 247 3.96 35.31 -1.44
N GLN A 248 2.84 36.02 -1.62
CA GLN A 248 2.63 36.92 -2.77
C GLN A 248 3.68 38.03 -2.87
N ASP A 249 4.10 38.59 -1.74
CA ASP A 249 5.10 39.67 -1.74
C ASP A 249 6.48 39.17 -2.16
N ALA A 250 6.86 37.96 -1.74
CA ALA A 250 8.08 37.31 -2.19
C ALA A 250 8.02 36.98 -3.68
N TYR A 251 6.89 36.43 -4.15
CA TYR A 251 6.68 36.14 -5.57
C TYR A 251 6.79 37.39 -6.46
N ARG A 252 6.16 38.51 -6.04
CA ARG A 252 6.23 39.79 -6.77
C ARG A 252 7.65 40.36 -6.88
N LYS A 253 8.53 40.06 -5.92
CA LYS A 253 9.94 40.48 -5.97
C LYS A 253 10.80 39.59 -6.88
N ILE A 254 10.39 38.34 -7.08
CA ILE A 254 11.07 37.39 -7.98
C ILE A 254 10.69 37.67 -9.45
N ARG A 255 9.43 38.00 -9.70
CA ARG A 255 8.89 38.31 -11.03
C ARG A 255 9.35 39.67 -11.53
#